data_AF-A0A1F9WZ80-F1
#
_entry.id   AF-A0A1F9WZ80-F1
#
_cell.length_a   1.000
_cell.length_b   1.000
_cell.length_c   1.000
_cell.angle_alpha   90.00
_cell.angle_beta   90.00
_cell.angle_gamma   90.00
#
_symmetry.space_group_name_H-M   'P 1'
#
loop_
_entity.id
_entity.type
_entity.pdbx_description
1 polymer ?
#
loop_
_entity_poly.entity_id
_entity_poly.type
_entity_poly.pdbx_seq_one_letter_code
_entity_poly.pdbx_strand_id
1 'polypeptide(L)'
;MSRSFILAVSFCLTFVINSSLIHAGEVQKILSNNPSYTVEQIKIIDSIINTAISEKLPADYLYLRLQEASAKNISFVVLEEALNEKITTLKIASELLKNRKEKGSLLPENIKLLSEFIDRGMAVNEFNELSRLSKSKNIDIDKTIHTINSYLLLRENCVDRPYSKQVFELLIEGKYSSKQIKEIELLFTYSFEKNIDFKEAREVIQPGVRAGKSTAKIKGEFRKKRIAEVKEGMKEYEKYPKAINR
;
A
#
# COMPACT_ATOMS: atom_id res chain seq x y z
N MET A 1 20.60 23.93 41.05
CA MET A 1 21.03 22.54 41.32
C MET A 1 19.80 21.78 41.81
N SER A 2 19.04 21.08 40.95
CA SER A 2 19.33 19.78 40.28
C SER A 2 18.53 18.65 40.95
N ARG A 3 17.23 18.53 40.67
CA ARG A 3 16.43 17.31 40.97
C ARG A 3 15.27 17.02 39.99
N SER A 4 15.23 17.62 38.80
CA SER A 4 14.08 17.45 37.87
C SER A 4 14.42 16.72 36.57
N PHE A 5 15.60 16.10 36.46
CA PHE A 5 16.09 15.54 35.18
C PHE A 5 16.14 14.01 35.10
N ILE A 6 15.54 13.27 36.05
CA ILE A 6 15.67 11.79 36.10
C ILE A 6 14.35 11.04 35.80
N LEU A 7 13.21 11.72 35.61
CA LEU A 7 11.92 11.03 35.39
C LEU A 7 11.49 10.89 33.92
N ALA A 8 12.18 11.53 32.97
CA ALA A 8 11.82 11.43 31.54
C ALA A 8 12.48 10.27 30.79
N VAL A 9 13.43 9.54 31.41
CA VAL A 9 14.10 8.39 30.78
C VAL A 9 13.41 7.06 31.13
N SER A 10 12.53 7.04 32.12
CA SER A 10 11.86 5.80 32.58
C SER A 10 10.61 5.44 31.76
N PHE A 11 9.94 6.42 31.13
CA PHE A 11 8.67 6.19 30.43
C PHE A 11 8.82 5.70 28.98
N CYS A 12 9.98 5.93 28.35
CA CYS A 12 10.26 5.41 27.00
C CYS A 12 10.78 3.96 27.03
N LEU A 13 11.37 3.51 28.14
CA LEU A 13 11.77 2.10 28.29
C LEU A 13 10.59 1.18 28.66
N THR A 14 9.58 1.69 29.34
CA THR A 14 8.42 0.86 29.74
C THR A 14 7.47 0.53 28.58
N PHE A 15 7.47 1.31 27.50
CA PHE A 15 6.64 0.99 26.32
C PHE A 15 7.24 -0.14 25.45
N VAL A 16 8.58 -0.25 25.40
CA VAL A 16 9.26 -1.35 24.68
C VAL A 16 9.26 -2.64 25.50
N ILE A 17 9.19 -2.56 26.83
CA ILE A 17 9.12 -3.72 27.72
C ILE A 17 7.67 -4.22 27.89
N ASN A 18 6.66 -3.35 27.75
CA ASN A 18 5.26 -3.77 27.85
C ASN A 18 4.75 -4.57 26.65
N SER A 19 5.24 -4.36 25.43
CA SER A 19 4.81 -5.19 24.28
C SER A 19 5.26 -6.65 24.42
N SER A 20 6.45 -6.91 24.98
CA SER A 20 6.90 -8.28 25.28
C SER A 20 6.13 -8.95 26.44
N LEU A 21 5.55 -8.19 27.36
CA LEU A 21 4.78 -8.69 28.50
C LEU A 21 3.28 -8.85 28.18
N ILE A 22 2.73 -8.07 27.25
CA ILE A 22 1.34 -8.17 26.78
C ILE A 22 1.10 -9.49 26.01
N HIS A 23 2.15 -10.01 25.38
CA HIS A 23 2.07 -11.15 24.47
C HIS A 23 2.39 -12.52 25.09
N ALA A 24 2.81 -12.54 26.35
CA ALA A 24 3.16 -13.78 27.04
C ALA A 24 1.92 -14.69 27.17
N GLY A 25 1.97 -15.88 26.57
CA GLY A 25 0.87 -16.85 26.60
C GLY A 25 -0.31 -16.54 25.68
N GLU A 26 -0.18 -15.54 24.79
CA GLU A 26 -1.26 -15.13 23.88
C GLU A 26 -1.59 -16.22 22.84
N VAL A 27 -0.58 -16.93 22.33
CA VAL A 27 -0.75 -18.10 21.45
C VAL A 27 -1.54 -19.20 22.15
N GLN A 28 -1.16 -19.50 23.39
CA GLN A 28 -1.83 -20.51 24.19
C GLN A 28 -3.29 -20.12 24.44
N LYS A 29 -3.57 -18.85 24.76
CA LYS A 29 -4.94 -18.35 24.92
C LYS A 29 -5.78 -18.50 23.64
N ILE A 30 -5.20 -18.28 22.47
CA ILE A 30 -5.92 -18.35 21.17
C ILE A 30 -6.21 -19.79 20.73
N LEU A 31 -5.27 -20.72 20.98
CA LEU A 31 -5.34 -22.08 20.45
C LEU A 31 -5.82 -23.14 21.45
N SER A 32 -5.69 -22.93 22.77
CA SER A 32 -5.97 -24.00 23.76
C SER A 32 -7.42 -24.47 23.79
N ASN A 33 -8.35 -23.64 23.32
CA ASN A 33 -9.77 -23.98 23.24
C ASN A 33 -10.15 -24.62 21.88
N ASN A 34 -9.20 -24.77 20.96
CA ASN A 34 -9.45 -25.34 19.65
C ASN A 34 -9.04 -26.82 19.61
N PRO A 35 -9.98 -27.76 19.41
CA PRO A 35 -9.70 -29.20 19.44
C PRO A 35 -8.78 -29.67 18.29
N SER A 36 -8.53 -28.80 17.29
CA SER A 36 -7.69 -29.10 16.13
C SER A 36 -6.19 -29.08 16.43
N TYR A 37 -5.78 -28.65 17.63
CA TYR A 37 -4.38 -28.45 17.99
C TYR A 37 -4.00 -29.21 19.27
N THR A 38 -2.89 -29.95 19.23
CA THR A 38 -2.30 -30.56 20.44
C THR A 38 -1.46 -29.56 21.21
N VAL A 39 -1.15 -29.87 22.47
CA VAL A 39 -0.28 -29.04 23.32
C VAL A 39 1.11 -28.85 22.69
N GLU A 40 1.66 -29.90 22.08
CA GLU A 40 2.95 -29.85 21.38
C GLU A 40 2.90 -28.90 20.18
N GLN A 41 1.83 -28.97 19.38
CA GLN A 41 1.63 -28.08 18.23
C GLN A 41 1.51 -26.62 18.66
N ILE A 42 0.79 -26.34 19.75
CA ILE A 42 0.68 -24.98 20.31
C ILE A 42 2.06 -24.45 20.71
N LYS A 43 2.92 -25.28 21.34
CA LYS A 43 4.29 -24.89 21.70
C LYS A 43 5.16 -24.58 20.48
N ILE A 44 5.00 -25.32 19.39
CA ILE A 44 5.72 -25.06 18.13
C ILE A 44 5.31 -23.68 17.58
N ILE A 45 4.01 -23.41 17.48
CA ILE A 45 3.49 -22.12 17.00
C ILE A 45 3.96 -20.97 17.92
N ASP A 46 3.94 -21.17 19.23
CA ASP A 46 4.42 -20.19 20.20
C ASP A 46 5.90 -19.88 19.99
N SER A 47 6.74 -20.90 19.78
CA SER A 47 8.15 -20.72 19.47
C SER A 47 8.38 -19.95 18.16
N ILE A 48 7.60 -20.24 17.11
CA ILE A 48 7.69 -19.54 15.82
C ILE A 48 7.39 -18.05 16.00
N ILE A 49 6.28 -17.73 16.68
CA ILE A 49 5.86 -16.34 16.91
C ILE A 49 6.86 -15.60 17.80
N ASN A 50 7.29 -16.20 18.91
CA ASN A 50 8.25 -15.58 19.82
C ASN A 50 9.60 -15.31 19.14
N THR A 51 10.03 -16.18 18.23
CA THR A 51 11.22 -15.94 17.40
C THR A 51 11.03 -14.70 16.52
N ALA A 52 9.90 -14.60 15.80
CA ALA A 52 9.58 -13.44 14.96
C ALA A 52 9.49 -12.12 15.77
N ILE A 53 8.92 -12.16 16.97
CA ILE A 53 8.84 -11.01 17.88
C ILE A 53 10.23 -10.58 18.35
N SER A 54 11.11 -11.54 18.68
CA SER A 54 12.50 -11.25 19.06
C SER A 54 13.28 -10.55 17.93
N GLU A 55 12.92 -10.83 16.67
CA GLU A 55 13.43 -10.16 15.47
C GLU A 55 12.76 -8.80 15.18
N LYS A 56 11.91 -8.31 16.10
CA LYS A 56 11.17 -7.04 16.01
C LYS A 56 10.16 -6.99 14.87
N LEU A 57 9.57 -8.14 14.50
CA LEU A 57 8.48 -8.18 13.54
C LEU A 57 7.13 -7.82 14.21
N PRO A 58 6.13 -7.32 13.46
CA PRO A 58 4.84 -6.89 14.03
C PRO A 58 4.04 -8.07 14.62
N ALA A 59 4.05 -8.19 15.95
CA ALA A 59 3.42 -9.27 16.71
C ALA A 59 1.90 -9.35 16.48
N ASP A 60 1.20 -8.21 16.60
CA ASP A 60 -0.26 -8.10 16.41
C ASP A 60 -0.74 -8.73 15.10
N TYR A 61 0.08 -8.63 14.05
CA TYR A 61 -0.27 -9.15 12.75
C TYR A 61 -0.17 -10.69 12.69
N LEU A 62 0.80 -11.28 13.38
CA LEU A 62 0.91 -12.73 13.53
C LEU A 62 -0.23 -13.28 14.39
N TYR A 63 -0.63 -12.56 15.44
CA TYR A 63 -1.78 -12.95 16.27
C TYR A 63 -3.11 -12.85 15.53
N LEU A 64 -3.30 -11.85 14.67
CA LEU A 64 -4.49 -11.77 13.81
C LEU A 64 -4.60 -13.00 12.89
N ARG A 65 -3.49 -13.43 12.28
CA ARG A 65 -3.47 -14.66 11.47
C ARG A 65 -3.80 -15.89 12.30
N LEU A 66 -3.31 -15.95 13.53
CA LEU A 66 -3.62 -17.03 14.46
C LEU A 66 -5.10 -17.08 14.82
N GLN A 67 -5.71 -15.93 15.09
CA GLN A 67 -7.15 -15.80 15.36
C GLN A 67 -7.99 -16.21 14.15
N GLU A 68 -7.62 -15.77 12.94
CA GLU A 68 -8.28 -16.18 11.69
C GLU A 68 -8.22 -17.70 11.49
N ALA A 69 -7.06 -18.31 11.73
CA ALA A 69 -6.86 -19.73 11.58
C ALA A 69 -7.65 -20.55 12.61
N SER A 70 -7.64 -20.12 13.88
CA SER A 70 -8.43 -20.74 14.95
C SER A 70 -9.93 -20.65 14.65
N ALA A 71 -10.42 -19.49 14.23
CA ALA A 71 -11.83 -19.31 13.88
C ALA A 71 -12.29 -20.17 12.69
N LYS A 72 -11.38 -20.45 11.75
CA LYS A 72 -11.64 -21.29 10.57
C LYS A 72 -11.30 -22.77 10.76
N ASN A 73 -10.86 -23.18 11.95
CA ASN A 73 -10.37 -24.54 12.24
C ASN A 73 -9.34 -25.02 11.20
N ILE A 74 -8.41 -24.15 10.84
CA ILE A 74 -7.31 -24.52 9.94
C ILE A 74 -6.45 -25.59 10.63
N SER A 75 -6.00 -26.59 9.88
CA SER A 75 -5.12 -27.63 10.40
C SER A 75 -3.74 -27.07 10.77
N PHE A 76 -3.07 -27.68 11.75
CA PHE A 76 -1.71 -27.31 12.17
C PHE A 76 -0.72 -27.08 11.01
N VAL A 77 -0.60 -28.04 10.07
CA VAL A 77 0.36 -27.97 8.97
C VAL A 77 0.15 -26.71 8.11
N VAL A 78 -1.10 -26.44 7.74
CA VAL A 78 -1.47 -25.27 6.93
C VAL A 78 -1.22 -23.96 7.69
N LEU A 79 -1.49 -23.93 9.00
CA LEU A 79 -1.20 -22.75 9.82
C LEU A 79 0.31 -22.50 9.93
N GLU A 80 1.09 -23.54 10.20
CA GLU A 80 2.54 -23.45 10.32
C GLU A 80 3.16 -22.92 9.03
N GLU A 81 2.77 -23.46 7.89
CA GLU A 81 3.20 -22.99 6.57
C GLU A 81 2.83 -21.53 6.35
N ALA A 82 1.57 -21.16 6.56
CA ALA A 82 1.10 -19.78 6.40
C ALA A 82 1.82 -18.78 7.32
N LEU A 83 2.14 -19.16 8.56
CA LEU A 83 2.91 -18.32 9.48
C LEU A 83 4.35 -18.15 9.02
N ASN A 84 5.00 -19.22 8.58
CA ASN A 84 6.38 -19.17 8.07
C ASN A 84 6.49 -18.31 6.81
N GLU A 85 5.54 -18.43 5.88
CA GLU A 85 5.44 -17.55 4.70
C GLU A 85 5.26 -16.10 5.12
N LYS A 86 4.32 -15.82 6.04
CA LYS A 86 4.05 -14.46 6.52
C LYS A 86 5.26 -13.85 7.23
N ILE A 87 5.95 -14.63 8.07
CA ILE A 87 7.19 -14.21 8.72
C ILE A 87 8.26 -13.90 7.67
N THR A 88 8.38 -14.73 6.64
CA THR A 88 9.31 -14.50 5.53
C THR A 88 9.02 -13.17 4.83
N THR A 89 7.77 -12.88 4.48
CA THR A 89 7.43 -11.61 3.82
C THR A 89 7.59 -10.39 4.73
N LEU A 90 7.35 -10.53 6.04
CA LEU A 90 7.66 -9.50 7.04
C LEU A 90 9.17 -9.24 7.17
N LYS A 91 10.01 -10.28 7.14
CA LYS A 91 11.48 -10.13 7.15
C LYS A 91 11.95 -9.38 5.90
N ILE A 92 11.46 -9.76 4.72
CA ILE A 92 11.79 -9.08 3.46
C ILE A 92 11.37 -7.61 3.54
N ALA A 93 10.14 -7.33 3.97
CA ALA A 93 9.66 -5.96 4.13
C ALA A 93 10.53 -5.13 5.10
N SER A 94 10.89 -5.71 6.26
CA SER A 94 11.76 -5.08 7.25
C SER A 94 13.13 -4.72 6.66
N GLU A 95 13.78 -5.64 5.95
CA GLU A 95 15.07 -5.41 5.32
C GLU A 95 15.01 -4.34 4.21
N LEU A 96 13.96 -4.35 3.39
CA LEU A 96 13.77 -3.33 2.36
C LEU A 96 13.61 -1.92 2.94
N LEU A 97 12.89 -1.80 4.05
CA LEU A 97 12.72 -0.54 4.75
C LEU A 97 14.02 -0.07 5.42
N LYS A 98 14.79 -0.98 6.03
CA LYS A 98 16.12 -0.67 6.60
C LYS A 98 17.07 -0.14 5.53
N ASN A 99 17.06 -0.75 4.34
CA ASN A 99 17.93 -0.35 3.23
C ASN A 99 17.64 1.06 2.69
N ARG A 100 16.44 1.59 2.92
CA ARG A 100 16.10 2.98 2.56
C ARG A 100 16.89 4.02 3.37
N LYS A 101 17.46 3.64 4.52
CA LYS A 101 18.27 4.47 5.44
C LYS A 101 17.58 5.78 5.84
N GLU A 102 16.32 5.71 6.26
CA GLU A 102 15.66 6.88 6.84
C GLU A 102 16.06 7.06 8.31
N LYS A 103 16.22 8.33 8.74
CA LYS A 103 16.51 8.66 10.13
C LYS A 103 15.25 8.46 10.96
N GLY A 104 15.19 7.41 11.76
CA GLY A 104 14.07 7.14 12.67
C GLY A 104 13.85 5.65 12.91
N SER A 105 12.98 5.32 13.87
CA SER A 105 12.51 3.95 14.05
C SER A 105 11.55 3.59 12.93
N LEU A 106 11.81 2.49 12.22
CA LEU A 106 10.84 1.91 11.30
C LEU A 106 9.54 1.60 12.05
N LEU A 107 8.43 2.17 11.59
CA LEU A 107 7.13 1.90 12.19
C LEU A 107 6.70 0.47 11.83
N PRO A 108 6.22 -0.34 12.81
CA PRO A 108 5.70 -1.68 12.53
C PRO A 108 4.61 -1.71 11.45
N GLU A 109 3.80 -0.66 11.36
CA GLU A 109 2.75 -0.54 10.33
C GLU A 109 3.33 -0.49 8.91
N ASN A 110 4.50 0.13 8.71
CA ASN A 110 5.14 0.16 7.39
C ASN A 110 5.65 -1.23 6.98
N ILE A 111 6.20 -1.99 7.93
CA ILE A 111 6.63 -3.38 7.70
C ILE A 111 5.42 -4.22 7.31
N LYS A 112 4.32 -4.09 8.05
CA LYS A 112 3.06 -4.77 7.77
C LYS A 112 2.53 -4.45 6.37
N LEU A 113 2.33 -3.17 6.05
CA LEU A 113 1.82 -2.74 4.75
C LEU A 113 2.70 -3.20 3.59
N LEU A 114 4.02 -3.07 3.71
CA LEU A 114 4.93 -3.55 2.66
C LEU A 114 4.89 -5.07 2.52
N SER A 115 4.74 -5.82 3.61
CA SER A 115 4.56 -7.27 3.53
C SER A 115 3.26 -7.65 2.80
N GLU A 116 2.18 -6.89 3.00
CA GLU A 116 0.91 -7.09 2.27
C GLU A 116 1.06 -6.78 0.78
N PHE A 117 1.88 -5.79 0.43
CA PHE A 117 2.18 -5.49 -0.96
C PHE A 117 2.96 -6.63 -1.64
N ILE A 118 3.93 -7.22 -0.92
CA ILE A 118 4.67 -8.40 -1.39
C ILE A 118 3.71 -9.58 -1.58
N ASP A 119 2.82 -9.83 -0.63
CA ASP A 119 1.79 -10.89 -0.74
C ASP A 119 0.85 -10.64 -1.94
N ARG A 120 0.59 -9.37 -2.30
CA ARG A 120 -0.17 -8.95 -3.50
C ARG A 120 0.64 -9.02 -4.81
N GLY A 121 1.86 -9.55 -4.76
CA GLY A 121 2.70 -9.75 -5.94
C GLY A 121 3.61 -8.57 -6.30
N MET A 122 3.80 -7.60 -5.39
CA MET A 122 4.80 -6.55 -5.59
C MET A 122 6.21 -7.15 -5.59
N ALA A 123 6.94 -6.94 -6.68
CA ALA A 123 8.32 -7.44 -6.77
C ALA A 123 9.30 -6.54 -5.99
N VAL A 124 10.36 -7.13 -5.45
CA VAL A 124 11.39 -6.40 -4.67
C VAL A 124 12.06 -5.28 -5.50
N ASN A 125 12.35 -5.55 -6.77
CA ASN A 125 12.93 -4.57 -7.68
C ASN A 125 11.96 -3.40 -7.97
N GLU A 126 10.67 -3.69 -8.07
CA GLU A 126 9.60 -2.70 -8.26
C GLU A 126 9.49 -1.78 -7.04
N PHE A 127 9.53 -2.33 -5.81
CA PHE A 127 9.61 -1.51 -4.60
C PHE A 127 10.84 -0.61 -4.61
N ASN A 128 12.02 -1.16 -4.91
CA ASN A 128 13.26 -0.39 -4.94
C ASN A 128 13.22 0.74 -5.98
N GLU A 129 12.60 0.52 -7.13
CA GLU A 129 12.42 1.53 -8.16
C GLU A 129 11.53 2.69 -7.67
N LEU A 130 10.34 2.38 -7.15
CA LEU A 130 9.40 3.38 -6.65
C LEU A 130 9.95 4.12 -5.43
N SER A 131 10.63 3.39 -4.53
CA SER A 131 11.28 3.96 -3.35
C SER A 131 12.43 4.90 -3.73
N ARG A 132 13.25 4.55 -4.73
CA ARG A 132 14.31 5.42 -5.25
C ARG A 132 13.74 6.71 -5.86
N LEU A 133 12.63 6.59 -6.59
CA LEU A 133 11.91 7.72 -7.18
C LEU A 133 11.33 8.66 -6.10
N SER A 134 10.73 8.11 -5.05
CA SER A 134 10.28 8.92 -3.90
C SER A 134 11.44 9.60 -3.19
N LYS A 135 12.54 8.86 -2.97
CA LYS A 135 13.73 9.38 -2.30
C LYS A 135 14.39 10.51 -3.08
N SER A 136 14.47 10.43 -4.41
CA SER A 136 15.02 11.52 -5.23
C SER A 136 14.19 12.81 -5.17
N LYS A 137 12.93 12.71 -4.75
CA LYS A 137 12.02 13.84 -4.54
C LYS A 137 11.90 14.25 -3.06
N ASN A 138 12.74 13.70 -2.18
CA ASN A 138 12.71 13.94 -0.73
C ASN A 138 11.36 13.60 -0.07
N ILE A 139 10.69 12.56 -0.56
CA ILE A 139 9.43 12.07 0.01
C ILE A 139 9.73 11.06 1.12
N ASP A 140 9.03 11.17 2.24
CA ASP A 140 9.14 10.28 3.40
C ASP A 140 8.62 8.86 3.09
N ILE A 141 9.02 7.89 3.92
CA ILE A 141 8.60 6.49 3.76
C ILE A 141 7.08 6.31 3.89
N ASP A 142 6.43 6.99 4.84
CA ASP A 142 5.00 6.80 5.11
C ASP A 142 4.16 7.19 3.89
N LYS A 143 4.41 8.37 3.32
CA LYS A 143 3.77 8.81 2.08
C LYS A 143 4.10 7.90 0.92
N THR A 144 5.32 7.37 0.85
CA THR A 144 5.72 6.44 -0.22
C THR A 144 4.92 5.15 -0.14
N ILE A 145 4.86 4.50 1.03
CA ILE A 145 4.13 3.25 1.26
C ILE A 145 2.64 3.45 0.96
N HIS A 146 2.05 4.54 1.41
CA HIS A 146 0.65 4.85 1.08
C HIS A 146 0.41 5.07 -0.41
N THR A 147 1.35 5.68 -1.13
CA THR A 147 1.20 5.91 -2.57
C THR A 147 1.43 4.63 -3.39
N ILE A 148 2.29 3.71 -2.91
CA ILE A 148 2.48 2.38 -3.52
C ILE A 148 1.16 1.61 -3.56
N ASN A 149 0.30 1.75 -2.53
CA ASN A 149 -1.01 1.10 -2.55
C ASN A 149 -1.84 1.48 -3.78
N SER A 150 -1.87 2.77 -4.17
CA SER A 150 -2.58 3.20 -5.38
C SER A 150 -1.90 2.73 -6.66
N TYR A 151 -0.57 2.63 -6.67
CA TYR A 151 0.14 1.98 -7.78
C TYR A 151 -0.30 0.52 -7.95
N LEU A 152 -0.37 -0.25 -6.87
CA LEU A 152 -0.81 -1.65 -6.91
C LEU A 152 -2.28 -1.79 -7.30
N LEU A 153 -3.16 -0.91 -6.81
CA LEU A 153 -4.58 -0.91 -7.20
C LEU A 153 -4.77 -0.63 -8.69
N LEU A 154 -3.99 0.29 -9.28
CA LEU A 154 -4.01 0.50 -10.74
C LEU A 154 -3.59 -0.77 -11.49
N ARG A 155 -2.54 -1.46 -11.01
CA ARG A 155 -2.06 -2.71 -11.60
C ARG A 155 -3.08 -3.84 -11.51
N GLU A 156 -3.77 -3.96 -10.38
CA GLU A 156 -4.88 -4.92 -10.18
C GLU A 156 -6.06 -4.63 -11.10
N ASN A 157 -6.31 -3.35 -11.43
CA ASN A 157 -7.28 -2.92 -12.44
C ASN A 157 -6.73 -2.95 -13.88
N CYS A 158 -5.71 -3.77 -14.14
CA CYS A 158 -5.13 -3.98 -15.47
C CYS A 158 -4.54 -2.73 -16.14
N VAL A 159 -4.26 -1.66 -15.38
CA VAL A 159 -3.53 -0.51 -15.88
C VAL A 159 -2.05 -0.92 -16.08
N ASP A 160 -1.48 -0.56 -17.21
CA ASP A 160 -0.11 -0.95 -17.52
C ASP A 160 0.92 -0.31 -16.56
N ARG A 161 2.12 -0.89 -16.53
CA ARG A 161 3.22 -0.46 -15.64
C ARG A 161 3.63 1.00 -15.90
N PRO A 162 3.93 1.40 -17.15
CA PRO A 162 4.28 2.79 -17.47
C PRO A 162 3.26 3.80 -16.96
N TYR A 163 1.97 3.58 -17.22
CA TYR A 163 0.89 4.47 -16.84
C TYR A 163 0.73 4.52 -15.32
N SER A 164 0.76 3.36 -14.66
CA SER A 164 0.68 3.27 -13.18
C SER A 164 1.83 4.02 -12.50
N LYS A 165 3.04 3.94 -13.06
CA LYS A 165 4.21 4.68 -12.57
C LYS A 165 4.07 6.19 -12.76
N GLN A 166 3.53 6.66 -13.88
CA GLN A 166 3.24 8.07 -14.09
C GLN A 166 2.21 8.61 -13.08
N VAL A 167 1.19 7.82 -12.74
CA VAL A 167 0.24 8.18 -11.68
C VAL A 167 0.93 8.19 -10.31
N PHE A 168 1.80 7.23 -10.00
CA PHE A 168 2.58 7.23 -8.77
C PHE A 168 3.43 8.51 -8.65
N GLU A 169 4.16 8.89 -9.70
CA GLU A 169 4.95 10.14 -9.77
C GLU A 169 4.08 11.37 -9.50
N LEU A 170 2.89 11.42 -10.09
CA LEU A 170 1.91 12.48 -9.87
C LEU A 170 1.51 12.61 -8.40
N LEU A 171 1.24 11.47 -7.75
CA LEU A 171 0.71 11.41 -6.40
C LEU A 171 1.78 11.77 -5.36
N ILE A 172 3.03 11.34 -5.54
CA ILE A 172 4.11 11.68 -4.62
C ILE A 172 4.51 13.16 -4.70
N GLU A 173 4.42 13.79 -5.88
CA GLU A 173 4.67 15.22 -6.06
C GLU A 173 3.51 16.08 -5.56
N GLY A 174 2.29 15.54 -5.62
CA GLY A 174 1.10 16.25 -5.22
C GLY A 174 0.92 16.35 -3.70
N LYS A 175 0.21 17.41 -3.29
CA LYS A 175 -0.37 17.52 -1.95
C LYS A 175 -1.82 17.06 -2.01
N TYR A 176 -2.02 15.76 -1.97
CA TYR A 176 -3.34 15.13 -2.00
C TYR A 176 -3.67 14.49 -0.66
N SER A 177 -4.90 14.67 -0.18
CA SER A 177 -5.41 13.90 0.96
C SER A 177 -5.67 12.45 0.56
N SER A 178 -5.77 11.53 1.52
CA SER A 178 -6.07 10.12 1.25
C SER A 178 -7.37 9.93 0.46
N LYS A 179 -8.37 10.80 0.66
CA LYS A 179 -9.61 10.80 -0.13
C LYS A 179 -9.34 11.17 -1.59
N GLN A 180 -8.56 12.22 -1.83
CA GLN A 180 -8.20 12.66 -3.18
C GLN A 180 -7.36 11.62 -3.92
N ILE A 181 -6.45 10.93 -3.22
CA ILE A 181 -5.64 9.84 -3.81
C ILE A 181 -6.56 8.75 -4.37
N LYS A 182 -7.55 8.28 -3.59
CA LYS A 182 -8.55 7.29 -4.04
C LYS A 182 -9.37 7.79 -5.24
N GLU A 183 -9.78 9.06 -5.22
CA GLU A 183 -10.51 9.65 -6.35
C GLU A 183 -9.64 9.71 -7.62
N ILE A 184 -8.36 10.08 -7.48
CA ILE A 184 -7.39 10.16 -8.57
C ILE A 184 -7.16 8.76 -9.18
N GLU A 185 -6.95 7.74 -8.34
CA GLU A 185 -6.80 6.35 -8.75
C GLU A 185 -7.99 5.86 -9.60
N LEU A 186 -9.22 6.09 -9.12
CA LEU A 186 -10.45 5.73 -9.83
C LEU A 186 -10.59 6.46 -11.18
N LEU A 187 -10.20 7.73 -11.22
CA LEU A 187 -10.26 8.55 -12.43
C LEU A 187 -9.20 8.13 -13.45
N PHE A 188 -7.99 7.78 -13.01
CA PHE A 188 -6.95 7.29 -13.90
C PHE A 188 -7.25 5.90 -14.45
N THR A 189 -7.81 5.00 -13.63
CA THR A 189 -8.33 3.70 -14.10
C THR A 189 -9.36 3.92 -15.20
N TYR A 190 -10.36 4.78 -14.96
CA TYR A 190 -11.36 5.12 -15.96
C TYR A 190 -10.75 5.74 -17.23
N SER A 191 -9.78 6.65 -17.09
CA SER A 191 -9.13 7.27 -18.25
C SER A 191 -8.42 6.23 -19.12
N PHE A 192 -7.73 5.27 -18.49
CA PHE A 192 -7.03 4.19 -19.16
C PHE A 192 -8.01 3.28 -19.92
N GLU A 193 -9.11 2.86 -19.28
CA GLU A 193 -10.20 2.09 -19.93
C GLU A 193 -10.81 2.80 -21.14
N LYS A 194 -10.75 4.13 -21.18
CA LYS A 194 -11.24 4.94 -22.30
C LYS A 194 -10.17 5.28 -23.33
N ASN A 195 -8.97 4.70 -23.20
CA ASN A 195 -7.81 4.97 -24.05
C ASN A 195 -7.44 6.45 -24.11
N ILE A 196 -7.60 7.15 -22.98
CA ILE A 196 -7.19 8.54 -22.82
C ILE A 196 -5.73 8.51 -22.38
N ASP A 197 -4.87 9.26 -23.09
CA ASP A 197 -3.46 9.32 -22.73
C ASP A 197 -3.24 10.00 -21.37
N PHE A 198 -2.12 9.69 -20.73
CA PHE A 198 -1.84 10.18 -19.38
C PHE A 198 -1.82 11.70 -19.28
N LYS A 199 -1.31 12.41 -20.29
CA LYS A 199 -1.17 13.86 -20.27
C LYS A 199 -2.56 14.50 -20.33
N GLU A 200 -3.42 14.05 -21.24
CA GLU A 200 -4.80 14.52 -21.33
C GLU A 200 -5.57 14.19 -20.05
N ALA A 201 -5.44 12.96 -19.54
CA ALA A 201 -6.03 12.52 -18.28
C ALA A 201 -5.64 13.44 -17.11
N ARG A 202 -4.34 13.73 -16.98
CA ARG A 202 -3.79 14.60 -15.94
C ARG A 202 -4.37 16.01 -15.98
N GLU A 203 -4.47 16.61 -17.17
CA GLU A 203 -4.99 17.96 -17.37
C GLU A 203 -6.45 18.13 -16.95
N VAL A 204 -7.23 17.04 -16.96
CA VAL A 204 -8.63 17.04 -16.52
C VAL A 204 -8.74 16.67 -15.04
N ILE A 205 -8.02 15.63 -14.61
CA ILE A 205 -8.13 15.04 -13.27
C ILE A 205 -7.56 15.98 -12.21
N GLN A 206 -6.32 16.48 -12.38
CA GLN A 206 -5.68 17.27 -11.31
C GLN A 206 -6.46 18.56 -10.99
N PRO A 207 -6.87 19.38 -11.97
CA PRO A 207 -7.64 20.59 -11.67
C PRO A 207 -9.02 20.26 -11.13
N GLY A 208 -9.64 19.18 -11.63
CA GLY A 208 -10.95 18.71 -11.16
C GLY A 208 -10.94 18.34 -9.68
N VAL A 209 -10.01 17.49 -9.26
CA VAL A 209 -9.88 17.03 -7.87
C VAL A 209 -9.47 18.17 -6.94
N ARG A 210 -8.57 19.06 -7.38
CA ARG A 210 -8.18 20.26 -6.60
C ARG A 210 -9.33 21.23 -6.39
N ALA A 211 -10.21 21.36 -7.38
CA ALA A 211 -11.42 22.17 -7.29
C ALA A 211 -12.58 21.49 -6.53
N GLY A 212 -12.37 20.30 -5.96
CA GLY A 212 -13.40 19.55 -5.24
C GLY A 212 -14.56 19.09 -6.13
N LYS A 213 -14.34 18.94 -7.44
CA LYS A 213 -15.38 18.44 -8.35
C LYS A 213 -15.63 16.96 -8.08
N SER A 214 -16.89 16.54 -8.17
CA SER A 214 -17.23 15.12 -8.06
C SER A 214 -16.62 14.30 -9.20
N THR A 215 -16.35 13.02 -8.94
CA THR A 215 -15.87 12.06 -9.94
C THR A 215 -16.74 12.07 -11.20
N ALA A 216 -18.06 12.11 -11.05
CA ALA A 216 -19.00 12.18 -12.19
C ALA A 216 -18.79 13.43 -13.04
N LYS A 217 -18.58 14.59 -12.41
CA LYS A 217 -18.33 15.86 -13.12
C LYS A 217 -17.01 15.80 -13.88
N ILE A 218 -15.95 15.26 -13.27
CA ILE A 218 -14.64 15.12 -13.92
C ILE A 218 -14.73 14.14 -15.10
N LYS A 219 -15.41 12.99 -14.93
CA LYS A 219 -15.68 12.05 -16.03
C LYS A 219 -16.46 12.72 -17.19
N GLY A 220 -17.38 13.61 -16.87
CA GLY A 220 -18.12 14.41 -17.85
C GLY A 220 -17.23 15.36 -18.66
N GLU A 221 -16.15 15.89 -18.08
CA GLU A 221 -15.21 16.77 -18.81
C GLU A 221 -14.44 16.02 -19.90
N PHE A 222 -14.07 14.75 -19.68
CA PHE A 222 -13.50 13.90 -20.74
C PHE A 222 -14.45 13.75 -21.93
N ARG A 223 -15.75 13.54 -21.66
CA ARG A 223 -16.77 13.44 -22.72
C ARG A 223 -16.90 14.75 -23.50
N LYS A 224 -16.86 15.90 -22.81
CA LYS A 224 -16.95 17.22 -23.46
C LYS A 224 -15.74 17.50 -24.35
N LYS A 225 -14.51 17.23 -23.89
CA LYS A 225 -13.30 17.38 -24.70
C LYS A 225 -13.39 16.57 -25.99
N ARG A 226 -13.73 15.29 -25.89
CA ARG A 226 -13.88 14.40 -27.05
C ARG A 226 -14.96 14.86 -28.03
N ILE A 227 -16.10 15.37 -27.54
CA ILE A 227 -17.15 15.94 -28.41
C ILE A 227 -16.64 17.21 -29.12
N ALA A 228 -15.87 18.06 -28.43
CA ALA A 228 -15.31 19.27 -29.03
C ALA A 228 -14.32 18.93 -30.16
N GLU A 229 -13.42 17.98 -29.94
CA GLU A 229 -12.45 17.50 -30.95
C GLU A 229 -13.15 16.92 -32.20
N VAL A 230 -14.19 16.10 -32.01
CA VAL A 230 -14.98 15.57 -33.13
C VAL A 230 -15.64 16.71 -33.93
N LYS A 231 -16.20 17.71 -33.23
CA LYS A 231 -16.82 18.87 -33.90
C LYS A 231 -15.80 19.71 -34.66
N GLU A 232 -14.58 19.87 -34.15
CA GLU A 232 -13.51 20.57 -34.86
C GLU A 232 -13.04 19.81 -36.09
N GLY A 233 -12.81 18.49 -35.98
CA GLY A 233 -12.47 17.65 -37.13
C GLY A 233 -13.55 17.63 -38.21
N MET A 234 -14.83 17.66 -37.83
CA MET A 234 -15.93 17.80 -38.78
C MET A 234 -15.90 19.14 -39.52
N LYS A 235 -15.64 20.25 -38.82
CA LYS A 235 -15.49 21.57 -39.46
C LYS A 235 -14.31 21.62 -40.42
N GLU A 236 -13.23 20.91 -40.11
CA GLU A 236 -12.07 20.82 -41.00
C GLU A 236 -12.38 19.99 -42.25
N TYR A 237 -13.10 18.87 -42.10
CA TYR A 237 -13.59 18.07 -43.23
C TYR A 237 -14.54 18.86 -44.14
N GLU A 238 -15.42 19.69 -43.57
CA GLU A 238 -16.33 20.57 -44.33
C GLU A 238 -15.59 21.68 -45.12
N LYS A 239 -14.39 22.08 -44.70
CA LYS A 239 -13.55 23.04 -45.43
C LYS A 239 -12.87 22.44 -46.68
N TYR A 240 -12.78 21.11 -46.76
CA TYR A 240 -12.25 20.39 -47.90
C TYR A 240 -13.34 19.50 -48.50
N PRO A 241 -14.41 20.06 -49.09
CA PRO A 241 -15.37 19.25 -49.81
C PRO A 241 -14.60 18.49 -50.88
N LYS A 242 -14.65 17.15 -50.80
CA LYS A 242 -14.08 16.26 -51.81
C LYS A 242 -14.45 16.83 -53.18
N ALA A 243 -13.44 17.20 -53.96
CA ALA A 243 -13.57 17.30 -55.41
C ALA A 243 -13.88 15.88 -55.90
N ILE A 244 -15.12 15.45 -55.76
CA ILE A 244 -15.60 14.20 -56.31
C ILE A 244 -15.74 14.48 -57.80
N ASN A 245 -14.81 13.88 -58.53
CA ASN A 245 -14.67 13.91 -59.97
C ASN A 245 -16.03 13.83 -60.69
N ARG A 246 -16.24 14.79 -61.59
CA ARG A 246 -17.20 14.69 -62.70
C ARG A 246 -16.73 13.65 -63.70
#